data_AF-A0A4Q0VV64-F1
#
_entry.id   AF-A0A4Q0VV64-F1
#
_cell.length_a   1.000
_cell.length_b   1.000
_cell.length_c   1.000
_cell.angle_alpha   90.00
_cell.angle_beta   90.00
_cell.angle_gamma   90.00
#
_symmetry.space_group_name_H-M   'P 1'
#
loop_
_entity.id
_entity.type
_entity.pdbx_description
1 polymer ?
#
loop_
_entity_poly.entity_id
_entity_poly.type
_entity_poly.pdbx_seq_one_letter_code
_entity_poly.pdbx_strand_id
1 'polypeptide(L)'
;MGIFQEELIRTLHNVFYKYLERKEEKYLIRGERVRLVRGTITSVAHFFEDEIGRILYKVLAPDYSILVDYPISFPGKNNRITPDILIIRDKTIIMILELKIDLGYEQINWREKRAEVLSKISSFKNEMYYKEVINGKKESSKLSAIDNVPYGTIILSQKNGGIKSRDIINECVEKKCHSGEIVPYFHLLQDKSWHPNDFISTEQVDQYFNELINDYLDNEMQDAITQDWKRLENFLRKHLEFQ
;
A
#
# COMPACT_ATOMS: atom_id res chain seq x y z
N MET A 1 -19.93 2.93 10.53
CA MET A 1 -18.86 2.55 9.58
C MET A 1 -17.82 1.79 10.37
N GLY A 2 -17.08 0.84 9.78
CA GLY A 2 -16.02 0.12 10.53
C GLY A 2 -14.79 1.02 10.74
N ILE A 3 -14.04 0.84 11.84
CA ILE A 3 -12.83 1.63 12.15
C ILE A 3 -11.82 1.60 10.99
N PHE A 4 -11.63 0.44 10.35
CA PHE A 4 -10.73 0.30 9.20
C PHE A 4 -11.14 1.20 8.03
N GLN A 5 -12.43 1.23 7.71
CA GLN A 5 -12.96 2.03 6.60
C GLN A 5 -12.81 3.53 6.85
N GLU A 6 -13.14 3.99 8.07
CA GLU A 6 -12.97 5.39 8.48
C GLU A 6 -11.51 5.85 8.34
N GLU A 7 -10.59 5.02 8.83
CA GLU A 7 -9.16 5.31 8.75
C GLU A 7 -8.65 5.26 7.30
N LEU A 8 -9.14 4.34 6.47
CA LEU A 8 -8.78 4.26 5.07
C LEU A 8 -9.18 5.52 4.29
N ILE A 9 -10.42 5.99 4.43
CA ILE A 9 -10.90 7.20 3.75
C ILE A 9 -10.03 8.40 4.16
N ARG A 10 -9.76 8.54 5.46
CA ARG A 10 -8.92 9.61 6.00
C ARG A 10 -7.49 9.57 5.43
N THR A 11 -6.90 8.38 5.33
CA THR A 11 -5.57 8.19 4.71
C THR A 11 -5.58 8.55 3.24
N LEU A 12 -6.58 8.11 2.48
CA LEU A 12 -6.69 8.45 1.06
C LEU A 12 -6.78 9.97 0.86
N HIS A 13 -7.58 10.64 1.69
CA HIS A 13 -7.68 12.10 1.71
C HIS A 13 -6.34 12.77 2.01
N ASN A 14 -5.64 12.33 3.07
CA ASN A 14 -4.30 12.82 3.42
C ASN A 14 -3.28 12.65 2.28
N VAL A 15 -3.28 11.49 1.62
CA VAL A 15 -2.37 11.21 0.49
C VAL A 15 -2.65 12.19 -0.65
N PHE A 16 -3.91 12.45 -1.00
CA PHE A 16 -4.27 13.40 -2.06
C PHE A 16 -3.88 14.83 -1.72
N TYR A 17 -4.09 15.26 -0.48
CA TYR A 17 -3.58 16.53 0.00
C TYR A 17 -2.06 16.61 -0.07
N LYS A 18 -1.36 15.53 0.25
CA LYS A 18 0.10 15.49 0.08
C LYS A 18 0.50 15.66 -1.38
N TYR A 19 -0.21 15.04 -2.31
CA TYR A 19 0.01 15.28 -3.74
C TYR A 19 -0.14 16.75 -4.13
N LEU A 20 -1.16 17.45 -3.60
CA LEU A 20 -1.34 18.89 -3.83
C LEU A 20 -0.21 19.73 -3.23
N GLU A 21 0.11 19.52 -1.96
CA GLU A 21 1.20 20.23 -1.27
C GLU A 21 2.51 20.10 -2.05
N ARG A 22 2.80 18.89 -2.53
CA ARG A 22 4.02 18.57 -3.27
C ARG A 22 4.08 19.25 -4.64
N LYS A 23 2.94 19.55 -5.27
CA LYS A 23 2.92 20.30 -6.54
C LYS A 23 3.43 21.73 -6.35
N GLU A 24 3.18 22.35 -5.21
CA GLU A 24 3.68 23.69 -4.91
C GLU A 24 5.23 23.71 -4.85
N GLU A 25 5.87 22.59 -4.53
CA GLU A 25 7.34 22.49 -4.54
C GLU A 25 7.95 22.54 -5.95
N LYS A 26 7.13 22.43 -7.01
CA LYS A 26 7.61 22.71 -8.36
C LYS A 26 8.04 24.16 -8.50
N TYR A 27 7.45 25.08 -7.74
CA TYR A 27 7.79 26.49 -7.75
C TYR A 27 8.95 26.74 -6.78
N LEU A 28 10.15 26.93 -7.34
CA LEU A 28 11.35 27.17 -6.53
C LEU A 28 11.36 28.56 -5.88
N ILE A 29 10.56 29.49 -6.40
CA ILE A 29 10.28 30.79 -5.80
C ILE A 29 8.79 30.83 -5.51
N ARG A 30 8.42 30.77 -4.21
CA ARG A 30 7.01 30.80 -3.79
C ARG A 30 6.38 32.12 -4.25
N GLY A 31 5.25 32.02 -4.95
CA GLY A 31 4.53 33.18 -5.49
C GLY A 31 4.93 33.60 -6.91
N GLU A 32 6.02 33.07 -7.48
CA GLU A 32 6.44 33.34 -8.86
C GLU A 32 6.32 32.09 -9.75
N ARG A 33 5.18 31.96 -10.44
CA ARG A 33 4.78 30.72 -11.12
C ARG A 33 5.48 30.40 -12.44
N VAL A 34 6.46 31.19 -12.90
CA VAL A 34 6.82 31.19 -14.34
C VAL A 34 8.31 31.22 -14.66
N ARG A 35 9.17 31.82 -13.83
CA ARG A 35 10.59 32.00 -14.22
C ARG A 35 11.47 30.78 -13.92
N LEU A 36 11.21 30.08 -12.82
CA LEU A 36 12.01 28.95 -12.38
C LEU A 36 11.13 27.87 -11.76
N VAL A 37 11.00 26.75 -12.48
CA VAL A 37 10.18 25.61 -12.06
C VAL A 37 10.98 24.31 -12.16
N ARG A 38 10.73 23.39 -11.24
CA ARG A 38 11.30 22.05 -11.25
C ARG A 38 10.41 21.10 -12.06
N GLY A 39 11.01 20.36 -13.00
CA GLY A 39 10.28 19.39 -13.81
C GLY A 39 9.74 18.20 -13.01
N THR A 40 10.57 17.64 -12.12
CA THR A 40 10.24 16.45 -11.32
C THR A 40 10.34 16.74 -9.83
N ILE A 41 9.32 16.34 -9.08
CA ILE A 41 9.27 16.36 -7.62
C ILE A 41 9.41 14.94 -7.08
N THR A 42 10.00 14.78 -5.89
CA THR A 42 10.12 13.48 -5.21
C THR A 42 8.75 12.81 -5.07
N SER A 43 8.71 11.49 -5.24
CA SER A 43 7.51 10.65 -5.18
C SER A 43 6.78 10.76 -3.84
N VAL A 44 5.46 10.62 -3.85
CA VAL A 44 4.58 10.53 -2.67
C VAL A 44 4.46 9.09 -2.16
N ALA A 45 5.11 8.12 -2.83
CA ALA A 45 5.03 6.69 -2.47
C ALA A 45 5.33 6.41 -0.98
N HIS A 46 6.45 6.94 -0.45
CA HIS A 46 6.80 6.77 0.96
C HIS A 46 5.71 7.30 1.92
N PHE A 47 5.05 8.41 1.56
CA PHE A 47 3.97 8.96 2.39
C PHE A 47 2.73 8.07 2.36
N PHE A 48 2.45 7.44 1.22
CA PHE A 48 1.38 6.46 1.13
C PHE A 48 1.67 5.21 1.96
N GLU A 49 2.91 4.71 1.94
CA GLU A 49 3.38 3.61 2.79
C GLU A 49 3.26 3.93 4.28
N ASP A 50 3.72 5.12 4.69
CA ASP A 50 3.60 5.60 6.07
C ASP A 50 2.14 5.65 6.54
N GLU A 51 1.23 6.19 5.71
CA GLU A 51 -0.17 6.31 6.08
C GLU A 51 -0.88 4.94 6.17
N ILE A 52 -0.56 3.99 5.29
CA ILE A 52 -1.08 2.62 5.42
C ILE A 52 -0.50 1.94 6.67
N GLY A 53 0.78 2.15 6.98
CA GLY A 53 1.38 1.69 8.23
C GLY A 53 0.66 2.23 9.47
N ARG A 54 0.23 3.49 9.45
CA ARG A 54 -0.58 4.11 10.53
C ARG A 54 -1.97 3.53 10.65
N ILE A 55 -2.65 3.20 9.54
CA ILE A 55 -3.94 2.49 9.60
C ILE A 55 -3.73 1.16 10.32
N LEU A 56 -2.75 0.36 9.87
CA LEU A 56 -2.47 -0.96 10.44
C LEU A 56 -2.17 -0.87 11.94
N TYR A 57 -1.39 0.13 12.37
CA TYR A 57 -1.08 0.35 13.79
C TYR A 57 -2.33 0.58 14.65
N LYS A 58 -3.34 1.26 14.10
CA LYS A 58 -4.58 1.56 14.80
C LYS A 58 -5.55 0.39 14.88
N VAL A 59 -5.55 -0.48 13.86
CA VAL A 59 -6.57 -1.52 13.72
C VAL A 59 -6.10 -2.90 14.19
N LEU A 60 -4.79 -3.16 14.19
CA LEU A 60 -4.22 -4.46 14.56
C LEU A 60 -3.93 -4.55 16.05
N ALA A 61 -3.98 -5.77 16.61
CA ALA A 61 -3.68 -6.01 18.02
C ALA A 61 -2.31 -5.43 18.45
N PRO A 62 -2.16 -4.96 19.71
CA PRO A 62 -0.96 -4.23 20.16
C PRO A 62 0.37 -5.00 20.12
N ASP A 63 0.33 -6.32 19.95
CA ASP A 63 1.50 -7.20 19.91
C ASP A 63 2.06 -7.41 18.49
N TYR A 64 1.40 -6.84 17.48
CA TYR A 64 2.01 -6.68 16.16
C TYR A 64 2.95 -5.48 16.11
N SER A 65 4.10 -5.66 15.46
CA SER A 65 4.96 -4.57 15.02
C SER A 65 4.86 -4.42 13.50
N ILE A 66 4.87 -3.17 13.03
CA ILE A 66 4.75 -2.81 11.62
C ILE A 66 6.03 -2.10 11.21
N LEU A 67 6.75 -2.69 10.25
CA LEU A 67 7.98 -2.12 9.70
C LEU A 67 7.68 -1.61 8.29
N VAL A 68 7.88 -0.31 8.07
CA VAL A 68 7.63 0.37 6.79
C VAL A 68 8.98 0.64 6.11
N ASP A 69 9.10 0.32 4.81
CA ASP A 69 10.31 0.46 3.98
C ASP A 69 11.58 -0.08 4.67
N TYR A 70 11.45 -1.24 5.34
CA TYR A 70 12.49 -1.73 6.23
C TYR A 70 13.33 -2.85 5.59
N PRO A 71 14.66 -2.66 5.40
CA PRO A 71 15.49 -3.67 4.76
C PRO A 71 15.64 -4.94 5.62
N ILE A 72 15.29 -6.08 5.04
CA ILE A 72 15.50 -7.42 5.61
C ILE A 72 16.73 -8.03 4.94
N SER A 73 17.73 -8.33 5.76
CA SER A 73 18.99 -8.94 5.34
C SER A 73 18.95 -10.45 5.53
N PHE A 74 19.57 -11.16 4.60
CA PHE A 74 19.75 -12.61 4.59
C PHE A 74 21.24 -12.94 4.69
N PRO A 75 21.60 -14.20 4.97
CA PRO A 75 22.99 -14.63 4.92
C PRO A 75 23.59 -14.36 3.53
N GLY A 76 24.86 -13.95 3.51
CA GLY A 76 25.59 -13.60 2.29
C GLY A 76 25.72 -12.08 2.06
N LYS A 77 26.66 -11.71 1.19
CA LYS A 77 26.99 -10.29 0.93
C LYS A 77 25.90 -9.63 0.09
N ASN A 78 25.45 -8.45 0.52
CA ASN A 78 24.42 -7.63 -0.16
C ASN A 78 23.10 -8.37 -0.43
N ASN A 79 22.82 -9.42 0.35
CA ASN A 79 21.61 -10.21 0.17
C ASN A 79 20.49 -9.62 1.02
N ARG A 80 19.62 -8.80 0.41
CA ARG A 80 18.48 -8.18 1.12
C ARG A 80 17.23 -8.10 0.26
N ILE A 81 16.10 -7.82 0.91
CA ILE A 81 14.87 -7.29 0.31
C ILE A 81 14.44 -6.08 1.14
N THR A 82 13.62 -5.23 0.57
CA THR A 82 12.98 -4.12 1.29
C THR A 82 11.51 -4.13 0.90
N PRO A 83 10.65 -4.83 1.67
CA PRO A 83 9.21 -4.76 1.46
C PRO A 83 8.68 -3.39 1.88
N ASP A 84 7.64 -2.92 1.21
CA ASP A 84 7.03 -1.62 1.54
C ASP A 84 6.43 -1.65 2.96
N ILE A 85 5.73 -2.73 3.31
CA ILE A 85 5.27 -2.98 4.69
C ILE A 85 5.49 -4.44 5.06
N LEU A 86 6.06 -4.66 6.25
CA LEU A 86 6.23 -5.95 6.89
C LEU A 86 5.52 -5.96 8.24
N ILE A 87 4.64 -6.95 8.46
CA ILE A 87 3.90 -7.12 9.71
C ILE A 87 4.49 -8.31 10.44
N ILE A 88 4.94 -8.09 11.68
CA ILE A 88 5.61 -9.09 12.50
C ILE A 88 4.91 -9.25 13.85
N ARG A 89 4.91 -10.46 14.40
CA ARG A 89 4.46 -10.80 15.77
C ARG A 89 5.54 -11.67 16.39
N ASP A 90 6.03 -11.33 17.57
CA ASP A 90 7.12 -12.07 18.25
C ASP A 90 8.33 -12.37 17.35
N LYS A 91 8.82 -11.35 16.61
CA LYS A 91 9.95 -11.46 15.65
C LYS A 91 9.72 -12.48 14.53
N THR A 92 8.46 -12.79 14.23
CA THR A 92 8.06 -13.66 13.12
C THR A 92 7.29 -12.84 12.10
N ILE A 93 7.70 -12.89 10.83
CA ILE A 93 6.95 -12.32 9.71
C ILE A 93 5.63 -13.05 9.60
N ILE A 94 4.54 -12.30 9.74
CA ILE A 94 3.18 -12.79 9.58
C ILE A 94 2.61 -12.40 8.23
N MET A 95 2.95 -11.23 7.69
CA MET A 95 2.43 -10.76 6.41
C MET A 95 3.37 -9.74 5.76
N ILE A 96 3.34 -9.69 4.42
CA ILE A 96 3.95 -8.65 3.61
C ILE A 96 2.88 -7.92 2.81
N LEU A 97 3.00 -6.60 2.73
CA LEU A 97 2.21 -5.78 1.82
C LEU A 97 3.16 -4.97 0.93
N GLU A 98 2.93 -5.04 -0.37
CA GLU A 98 3.51 -4.15 -1.37
C GLU A 98 2.52 -3.03 -1.67
N LEU A 99 3.00 -1.82 -1.90
CA LEU A 99 2.21 -0.65 -2.23
C LEU A 99 2.64 -0.10 -3.59
N LYS A 100 1.63 0.26 -4.39
CA LYS A 100 1.82 0.93 -5.67
C LYS A 100 0.88 2.11 -5.74
N ILE A 101 1.38 3.25 -6.21
CA ILE A 101 0.50 4.38 -6.54
C ILE A 101 -0.39 3.99 -7.73
N ASP A 102 0.22 3.42 -8.77
CA ASP A 102 -0.45 2.91 -9.95
C ASP A 102 0.41 1.82 -10.61
N LEU A 103 -0.07 1.23 -11.71
CA LEU A 103 0.64 0.16 -12.43
C LEU A 103 1.27 0.62 -13.75
N GLY A 104 1.29 1.93 -14.01
CA GLY A 104 1.73 2.50 -15.29
C GLY A 104 3.18 2.17 -15.61
N TYR A 105 4.07 2.29 -14.61
CA TYR A 105 5.52 2.09 -14.77
C TYR A 105 6.00 0.66 -14.53
N GLU A 106 5.11 -0.25 -14.13
CA GLU A 106 5.52 -1.63 -13.84
C GLU A 106 5.98 -2.37 -15.10
N GLN A 107 6.95 -3.26 -14.96
CA GLN A 107 7.39 -4.12 -16.06
C GLN A 107 6.32 -5.18 -16.36
N ILE A 108 6.44 -5.88 -17.50
CA ILE A 108 5.47 -6.91 -17.89
C ILE A 108 5.38 -8.02 -16.82
N ASN A 109 6.52 -8.38 -16.23
CA ASN A 109 6.64 -9.46 -15.26
C ASN A 109 6.55 -9.00 -13.79
N TRP A 110 5.98 -7.83 -13.52
CA TRP A 110 5.93 -7.25 -12.18
C TRP A 110 5.32 -8.17 -11.10
N ARG A 111 4.44 -9.10 -11.48
CA ARG A 111 3.86 -10.10 -10.57
C ARG A 111 4.86 -11.16 -10.11
N GLU A 112 5.92 -11.42 -10.88
CA GLU A 112 6.96 -12.41 -10.55
C GLU A 112 7.79 -11.98 -9.33
N LYS A 113 7.94 -10.67 -9.09
CA LYS A 113 8.63 -10.11 -7.91
C LYS A 113 8.08 -10.68 -6.60
N ARG A 114 6.77 -10.91 -6.51
CA ARG A 114 6.12 -11.53 -5.35
C ARG A 114 6.65 -12.95 -5.11
N ALA A 115 6.73 -13.76 -6.17
CA ALA A 115 7.22 -15.13 -6.07
C ALA A 115 8.71 -15.18 -5.68
N GLU A 116 9.51 -14.25 -6.20
CA GLU A 116 10.92 -14.10 -5.83
C GLU A 116 11.09 -13.76 -4.34
N VAL A 117 10.35 -12.77 -3.83
CA VAL A 117 10.38 -12.38 -2.41
C VAL A 117 9.98 -13.55 -1.52
N LEU A 118 8.87 -14.22 -1.83
CA LEU A 118 8.37 -15.35 -1.03
C LEU A 118 9.31 -16.55 -1.05
N SER A 119 9.87 -16.88 -2.22
CA SER A 119 10.88 -17.95 -2.37
C SER A 119 12.11 -17.67 -1.51
N LYS A 120 12.54 -16.40 -1.47
CA LYS A 120 13.69 -15.96 -0.68
C LYS A 120 13.42 -16.03 0.82
N ILE A 121 12.26 -15.57 1.27
CA ILE A 121 11.85 -15.68 2.68
C ILE A 121 11.74 -17.14 3.10
N SER A 122 11.14 -17.99 2.26
CA SER A 122 11.03 -19.42 2.53
C SER A 122 12.41 -20.08 2.66
N SER A 123 13.36 -19.71 1.80
CA SER A 123 14.71 -20.28 1.80
C SER A 123 15.53 -19.92 3.04
N PHE A 124 15.24 -18.78 3.66
CA PHE A 124 15.98 -18.26 4.81
C PHE A 124 15.08 -18.05 6.04
N LYS A 125 13.99 -18.80 6.14
CA LYS A 125 12.90 -18.65 7.11
C LYS A 125 13.36 -18.42 8.56
N ASN A 126 14.52 -18.95 8.97
CA ASN A 126 15.05 -18.87 10.34
C ASN A 126 16.36 -18.08 10.46
N GLU A 127 16.79 -17.40 9.40
CA GLU A 127 18.11 -16.77 9.28
C GLU A 127 18.02 -15.36 8.69
N MET A 128 16.92 -14.66 8.97
CA MET A 128 16.72 -13.26 8.55
C MET A 128 17.08 -12.30 9.66
N TYR A 129 17.47 -11.08 9.28
CA TYR A 129 17.80 -10.02 10.21
C TYR A 129 17.32 -8.67 9.70
N TYR A 130 16.87 -7.81 10.61
CA TYR A 130 16.68 -6.39 10.34
C TYR A 130 17.49 -5.57 11.36
N LYS A 131 17.83 -4.33 11.01
CA LYS A 131 18.56 -3.45 11.94
C LYS A 131 17.56 -2.65 12.74
N GLU A 132 17.57 -2.70 14.06
CA GLU A 132 16.72 -1.86 14.89
C GLU A 132 17.53 -0.77 15.58
N VAL A 133 16.88 0.33 15.96
CA VAL A 133 17.51 1.38 16.75
C VAL A 133 17.10 1.20 18.20
N ILE A 134 17.98 0.61 19.00
CA ILE A 134 17.79 0.45 20.45
C ILE A 134 18.71 1.44 21.16
N ASN A 135 18.13 2.31 21.99
CA ASN A 135 18.89 3.31 22.76
C ASN A 135 19.86 4.14 21.88
N GLY A 136 19.43 4.48 20.66
CA GLY A 136 20.23 5.24 19.69
C GLY A 136 21.33 4.44 18.97
N LYS A 137 21.47 3.14 19.22
CA LYS A 137 22.43 2.26 18.53
C LYS A 137 21.71 1.35 17.55
N LYS A 138 22.34 1.13 16.39
CA LYS A 138 21.85 0.16 15.39
C LYS A 138 22.28 -1.24 15.80
N GLU A 139 21.31 -2.06 16.18
CA GLU A 139 21.51 -3.46 16.57
C GLU A 139 20.86 -4.37 15.52
N SER A 140 21.41 -5.57 15.32
CA SER A 140 20.82 -6.55 14.40
C SER A 140 19.86 -7.42 15.18
N SER A 141 18.57 -7.38 14.82
CA SER A 141 17.56 -8.26 15.39
C SER A 141 17.29 -9.44 14.46
N LYS A 142 17.25 -10.65 15.03
CA LYS A 142 16.91 -11.87 14.30
C LYS A 142 15.40 -11.91 14.04
N LEU A 143 15.05 -12.39 12.87
CA LEU A 143 13.69 -12.52 12.38
C LEU A 143 13.46 -13.94 11.86
N SER A 144 12.25 -14.45 12.05
CA SER A 144 11.78 -15.67 11.40
C SER A 144 10.55 -15.38 10.54
N ALA A 145 10.02 -16.36 9.82
CA ALA A 145 8.75 -16.22 9.09
C ALA A 145 7.85 -17.43 9.34
N ILE A 146 6.54 -17.26 9.20
CA ILE A 146 5.61 -18.40 9.13
C ILE A 146 5.75 -19.15 7.80
N ASP A 147 5.23 -20.37 7.74
CA ASP A 147 5.04 -21.04 6.45
C ASP A 147 3.99 -20.31 5.62
N ASN A 148 4.21 -20.22 4.30
CA ASN A 148 3.28 -19.60 3.36
C ASN A 148 2.87 -18.17 3.73
N VAL A 149 3.84 -17.29 4.01
CA VAL A 149 3.61 -15.88 4.34
C VAL A 149 2.61 -15.22 3.38
N PRO A 150 1.45 -14.75 3.86
CA PRO A 150 0.52 -13.93 3.10
C PRO A 150 1.20 -12.70 2.50
N TYR A 151 0.94 -12.44 1.23
CA TYR A 151 1.51 -11.32 0.48
C TYR A 151 0.42 -10.63 -0.32
N GLY A 152 0.12 -9.39 0.02
CA GLY A 152 -0.82 -8.53 -0.68
C GLY A 152 -0.15 -7.39 -1.44
N THR A 153 -0.81 -6.88 -2.47
CA THR A 153 -0.40 -5.65 -3.17
C THR A 153 -1.56 -4.67 -3.15
N ILE A 154 -1.34 -3.52 -2.52
CA ILE A 154 -2.29 -2.41 -2.44
C ILE A 154 -1.96 -1.41 -3.54
N ILE A 155 -2.93 -1.06 -4.36
CA ILE A 155 -2.80 -0.17 -5.51
C ILE A 155 -3.69 1.04 -5.26
N LEU A 156 -3.10 2.24 -5.18
CA LEU A 156 -3.86 3.45 -4.86
C LEU A 156 -4.84 3.80 -5.98
N SER A 157 -4.41 3.85 -7.24
CA SER A 157 -5.19 4.34 -8.38
C SER A 157 -5.17 3.39 -9.59
N GLN A 158 -6.32 3.24 -10.25
CA GLN A 158 -6.47 2.46 -11.47
C GLN A 158 -6.00 3.18 -12.76
N LYS A 159 -6.07 4.51 -12.81
CA LYS A 159 -5.95 5.31 -14.05
C LYS A 159 -4.73 4.93 -14.91
N ASN A 160 -3.54 4.88 -14.31
CA ASN A 160 -2.31 4.55 -15.03
C ASN A 160 -2.03 3.04 -14.90
N GLY A 161 -1.94 2.34 -16.03
CA GLY A 161 -1.79 0.88 -16.06
C GLY A 161 -3.09 0.10 -16.34
N GLY A 162 -4.04 0.72 -17.03
CA GLY A 162 -5.38 0.18 -17.28
C GLY A 162 -5.44 -1.25 -17.84
N ILE A 163 -4.46 -1.71 -18.61
CA ILE A 163 -4.37 -3.13 -19.05
C ILE A 163 -4.12 -4.04 -17.84
N LYS A 164 -3.03 -3.82 -17.10
CA LYS A 164 -2.68 -4.64 -15.92
C LYS A 164 -3.79 -4.61 -14.87
N SER A 165 -4.40 -3.44 -14.63
CA SER A 165 -5.52 -3.30 -13.71
C SER A 165 -6.74 -4.10 -14.19
N ARG A 166 -7.05 -4.07 -15.48
CA ARG A 166 -8.14 -4.88 -16.06
C ARG A 166 -7.85 -6.37 -15.94
N ASP A 167 -6.61 -6.79 -16.16
CA ASP A 167 -6.22 -8.20 -16.04
C ASP A 167 -6.42 -8.71 -14.60
N ILE A 168 -6.03 -7.91 -13.59
CA ILE A 168 -6.29 -8.21 -12.17
C ILE A 168 -7.78 -8.35 -11.89
N ILE A 169 -8.57 -7.40 -12.37
CA ILE A 169 -10.01 -7.33 -12.14
C ILE A 169 -10.71 -8.53 -12.79
N ASN A 170 -10.40 -8.81 -14.06
CA ASN A 170 -10.97 -9.93 -14.80
C ASN A 170 -10.62 -11.27 -14.13
N GLU A 171 -9.36 -11.47 -13.74
CA GLU A 171 -8.93 -12.66 -13.02
C GLU A 171 -9.68 -12.82 -11.69
N CYS A 172 -9.92 -11.72 -10.97
CA CYS A 172 -10.69 -11.77 -9.73
C CYS A 172 -12.14 -12.22 -9.96
N VAL A 173 -12.79 -11.71 -11.01
CA VAL A 173 -14.15 -12.09 -11.38
C VAL A 173 -14.20 -13.58 -11.76
N GLU A 174 -13.29 -14.02 -12.63
CA GLU A 174 -13.19 -15.43 -13.06
C GLU A 174 -12.96 -16.38 -11.88
N LYS A 175 -12.10 -16.00 -10.94
CA LYS A 175 -11.74 -16.82 -9.78
C LYS A 175 -12.62 -16.58 -8.55
N LYS A 176 -13.66 -15.73 -8.65
CA LYS A 176 -14.56 -15.36 -7.55
C LYS A 176 -13.80 -14.93 -6.29
N CYS A 177 -12.90 -13.97 -6.44
CA CYS A 177 -11.85 -13.68 -5.45
C CYS A 177 -12.31 -12.84 -4.22
N HIS A 178 -13.55 -12.98 -3.75
CA HIS A 178 -14.18 -12.13 -2.74
C HIS A 178 -13.40 -11.99 -1.41
N SER A 179 -12.54 -12.94 -1.06
CA SER A 179 -11.72 -12.92 0.15
C SER A 179 -10.33 -12.27 -0.03
N GLY A 180 -9.93 -11.93 -1.25
CA GLY A 180 -8.60 -11.38 -1.57
C GLY A 180 -7.48 -12.41 -1.62
N GLU A 181 -7.67 -13.64 -1.17
CA GLU A 181 -6.61 -14.65 -1.07
C GLU A 181 -6.06 -15.13 -2.42
N ILE A 182 -6.95 -15.33 -3.38
CA ILE A 182 -6.62 -15.93 -4.68
C ILE A 182 -5.96 -14.89 -5.58
N VAL A 183 -6.45 -13.65 -5.53
CA VAL A 183 -5.95 -12.50 -6.28
C VAL A 183 -5.72 -11.36 -5.28
N PRO A 184 -4.56 -11.32 -4.60
CA PRO A 184 -4.31 -10.38 -3.50
C PRO A 184 -3.77 -9.05 -4.03
N TYR A 185 -4.52 -8.46 -4.95
CA TYR A 185 -4.28 -7.15 -5.54
C TYR A 185 -5.50 -6.27 -5.29
N PHE A 186 -5.33 -5.15 -4.61
CA PHE A 186 -6.43 -4.36 -4.07
C PHE A 186 -6.35 -2.92 -4.59
N HIS A 187 -7.23 -2.54 -5.51
CA HIS A 187 -7.34 -1.17 -5.98
C HIS A 187 -8.18 -0.34 -5.02
N LEU A 188 -7.56 0.55 -4.26
CA LEU A 188 -8.26 1.42 -3.31
C LEU A 188 -9.17 2.42 -4.01
N LEU A 189 -8.74 2.94 -5.18
CA LEU A 189 -9.54 3.81 -6.03
C LEU A 189 -9.60 3.22 -7.44
N GLN A 190 -10.78 2.72 -7.80
CA GLN A 190 -11.08 2.19 -9.13
C GLN A 190 -11.69 3.24 -10.05
N ASP A 191 -11.06 4.41 -10.03
CA ASP A 191 -11.38 5.49 -10.94
C ASP A 191 -10.40 5.47 -12.11
N LYS A 192 -10.93 5.33 -13.33
CA LYS A 192 -10.13 5.34 -14.56
C LYS A 192 -9.84 6.75 -15.06
N SER A 193 -10.57 7.75 -14.57
CA SER A 193 -10.49 9.15 -14.99
C SER A 193 -9.54 9.93 -14.11
N TRP A 194 -9.43 9.56 -12.83
CA TRP A 194 -8.70 10.33 -11.83
C TRP A 194 -7.51 9.57 -11.21
N HIS A 195 -6.40 10.27 -11.13
CA HIS A 195 -5.20 9.92 -10.38
C HIS A 195 -4.91 11.06 -9.39
N PRO A 196 -4.31 10.80 -8.20
CA PRO A 196 -4.01 11.86 -7.22
C PRO A 196 -3.26 13.08 -7.81
N ASN A 197 -2.33 12.84 -8.76
CA ASN A 197 -1.63 13.89 -9.51
C ASN A 197 -2.52 14.76 -10.43
N ASP A 198 -3.80 14.48 -10.64
CA ASP A 198 -4.65 15.29 -11.53
C ASP A 198 -5.29 16.47 -10.80
N PHE A 199 -5.47 16.38 -9.48
CA PHE A 199 -6.15 17.38 -8.66
C PHE A 199 -5.32 18.67 -8.53
N ILE A 200 -5.93 19.84 -8.67
CA ILE A 200 -5.21 21.13 -8.64
C ILE A 200 -5.56 22.00 -7.43
N SER A 201 -6.55 21.63 -6.63
CA SER A 201 -6.90 22.36 -5.41
C SER A 201 -7.50 21.44 -4.34
N THR A 202 -7.50 21.90 -3.09
CA THR A 202 -8.08 21.17 -1.95
C THR A 202 -9.58 21.00 -2.10
N GLU A 203 -10.29 21.99 -2.66
CA GLU A 203 -11.74 21.93 -2.90
C GLU A 203 -12.11 20.80 -3.87
N GLN A 204 -11.29 20.57 -4.91
CA GLN A 204 -11.52 19.44 -5.82
C GLN A 204 -11.34 18.09 -5.12
N VAL A 205 -10.34 17.98 -4.24
CA VAL A 205 -10.13 16.77 -3.46
C VAL A 205 -11.30 16.54 -2.50
N ASP A 206 -11.75 17.58 -1.80
CA ASP A 206 -12.87 17.49 -0.86
C ASP A 206 -14.16 17.10 -1.57
N GLN A 207 -14.45 17.71 -2.72
CA GLN A 207 -15.60 17.36 -3.54
C GLN A 207 -15.53 15.88 -3.97
N TYR A 208 -14.38 15.44 -4.48
CA TYR A 208 -14.19 14.05 -4.92
C TYR A 208 -14.42 13.04 -3.79
N PHE A 209 -13.86 13.28 -2.60
CA PHE A 209 -14.05 12.38 -1.48
C PHE A 209 -15.48 12.43 -0.91
N ASN A 210 -16.16 13.58 -0.96
CA ASN A 210 -17.56 13.67 -0.58
C ASN A 210 -18.45 12.84 -1.53
N GLU A 211 -18.22 12.95 -2.85
CA GLU A 211 -18.91 12.12 -3.85
C GLU A 211 -18.62 10.63 -3.64
N LEU A 212 -17.35 10.27 -3.41
CA LEU A 212 -16.93 8.90 -3.11
C LEU A 212 -17.61 8.36 -1.85
N ILE A 213 -17.69 9.14 -0.77
CA ILE A 213 -18.37 8.76 0.48
C ILE A 213 -19.87 8.58 0.25
N ASN A 214 -20.51 9.48 -0.51
CA ASN A 214 -21.93 9.35 -0.82
C ASN A 214 -22.21 8.08 -1.64
N ASP A 215 -21.42 7.82 -2.67
CA ASP A 215 -21.49 6.57 -3.44
C ASP A 215 -21.26 5.33 -2.55
N TYR A 216 -20.43 5.44 -1.50
CA TYR A 216 -20.22 4.37 -0.53
C TYR A 216 -21.39 4.14 0.42
N LEU A 217 -22.13 5.19 0.79
CA LEU A 217 -23.27 5.10 1.69
C LEU A 217 -24.55 4.65 0.96
N ASP A 218 -24.71 5.04 -0.30
CA ASP A 218 -25.94 4.83 -1.06
C ASP A 218 -25.98 3.48 -1.81
N ASN A 219 -24.83 2.86 -2.08
CA ASN A 219 -24.78 1.62 -2.86
C ASN A 219 -24.88 0.34 -2.00
N GLU A 220 -26.09 -0.21 -1.89
CA GLU A 220 -26.34 -1.64 -1.62
C GLU A 220 -25.96 -2.56 -2.81
N MET A 221 -25.08 -2.12 -3.73
CA MET A 221 -24.82 -2.84 -4.97
C MET A 221 -23.80 -3.97 -4.80
N GLN A 222 -24.30 -5.18 -5.06
CA GLN A 222 -23.65 -6.48 -4.90
C GLN A 222 -22.44 -6.78 -5.77
N ASP A 223 -22.08 -6.00 -6.79
CA ASP A 223 -21.02 -6.43 -7.74
C ASP A 223 -20.09 -5.30 -8.23
N ALA A 224 -20.10 -4.13 -7.59
CA ALA A 224 -19.19 -3.06 -7.96
C ALA A 224 -17.79 -3.33 -7.40
N ILE A 225 -16.82 -3.39 -8.31
CA ILE A 225 -15.40 -3.63 -8.06
C ILE A 225 -14.81 -2.53 -7.13
N THR A 226 -15.56 -1.47 -6.77
CA THR A 226 -15.28 -0.48 -5.70
C THR A 226 -15.21 -1.05 -4.27
N GLN A 227 -15.51 -2.33 -4.04
CA GLN A 227 -15.36 -2.99 -2.74
C GLN A 227 -13.95 -3.54 -2.46
N ASP A 228 -12.95 -3.22 -3.28
CA ASP A 228 -11.59 -3.74 -3.07
C ASP A 228 -11.01 -3.39 -1.70
N TRP A 229 -11.47 -2.30 -1.06
CA TRP A 229 -11.16 -2.02 0.34
C TRP A 229 -11.75 -3.04 1.32
N LYS A 230 -12.98 -3.54 1.09
CA LYS A 230 -13.58 -4.63 1.88
C LYS A 230 -12.81 -5.92 1.66
N ARG A 231 -12.39 -6.18 0.42
CA ARG A 231 -11.56 -7.32 0.05
C ARG A 231 -10.21 -7.26 0.77
N LEU A 232 -9.60 -6.09 0.83
CA LEU A 232 -8.38 -5.83 1.60
C LEU A 232 -8.64 -6.06 3.10
N GLU A 233 -9.70 -5.49 3.67
CA GLU A 233 -10.03 -5.69 5.08
C GLU A 233 -10.24 -7.17 5.41
N ASN A 234 -10.99 -7.90 4.58
CA ASN A 234 -11.21 -9.33 4.72
C ASN A 234 -9.89 -10.13 4.64
N PHE A 235 -9.03 -9.78 3.69
CA PHE A 235 -7.70 -10.38 3.56
C PHE A 235 -6.87 -10.15 4.83
N LEU A 236 -6.84 -8.92 5.35
CA LEU A 236 -6.14 -8.58 6.58
C LEU A 236 -6.71 -9.34 7.79
N ARG A 237 -8.03 -9.27 8.02
CA ARG A 237 -8.72 -9.94 9.15
C ARG A 237 -8.59 -11.45 9.15
N LYS A 238 -8.39 -12.06 7.99
CA LYS A 238 -8.18 -13.50 7.88
C LYS A 238 -6.82 -13.93 8.47
N HIS A 239 -5.81 -13.07 8.37
CA HIS A 239 -4.43 -13.39 8.74
C HIS A 239 -3.96 -12.67 10.00
N LEU A 240 -4.65 -11.60 10.38
CA LEU A 240 -4.24 -10.69 11.45
C LEU A 240 -5.40 -10.46 12.41
N GLU A 241 -5.07 -10.40 13.69
CA GLU A 241 -6.02 -10.07 14.74
C GLU A 241 -6.21 -8.55 14.81
N PHE A 242 -7.46 -8.12 14.70
CA PHE A 242 -7.85 -6.71 14.83
C PHE A 242 -8.25 -6.44 16.29
N GLN A 243 -8.08 -5.19 16.72
CA GLN A 243 -8.58 -4.68 18.01
C GLN A 243 -10.10 -4.55 18.03
#